data_AF-A0A7L3WX68-F1
#
_entry.id   AF-A0A7L3WX68-F1
#
_cell.length_a   1.000
_cell.length_b   1.000
_cell.length_c   1.000
_cell.angle_alpha   90.00
_cell.angle_beta   90.00
_cell.angle_gamma   90.00
#
_symmetry.space_group_name_H-M   'P 1'
#
loop_
_entity.id
_entity.type
_entity.pdbx_description
1 polymer ?
#
loop_
_entity_poly.entity_id
_entity_poly.type
_entity_poly.pdbx_seq_one_letter_code
_entity_poly.pdbx_strand_id
1 'polypeptide(L)'
;MAAAKLNTLLQTKVIESQPEACYLLGKLEGILSRSIEEKTETYSFLIPLVRTLVSKIYELLFMNLHLPSLPPTNGSPSFFEDFQEYCSSDEWQVYIDKYIIPNMKQYEENSFRHDQEQMAIYWKDCYEAFMVNMHRRDRERGESKLKFQEHFVEPFSRKARQENLRYNSMLKQLNSQHTATLRQWRAAQLYLLSERGPWSEMKHHPVHWKLSNVENFSRMKLKLVQNYNFSSHQDASDLRDNLGVHQAQPSSESLLLEAVKQVKVSDLEDDILELPEEDTAASSNLDEKDEQSQKEKLILSEDCELITVIDVIPGRLEITTQHIYFFDGSIEKEEGVGFDFKWHLSQIREIHLRRYNLRRSALEIFLTDQTNYFLNFNKEVQ
;
A
#
# COMPACT_ATOMS: atom_id res chain seq x y z
N MET A 1 -52.62 -35.93 14.62
CA MET A 1 -51.93 -37.16 14.14
C MET A 1 -50.67 -37.49 14.94
N ALA A 2 -49.83 -36.52 15.33
CA ALA A 2 -48.64 -36.75 16.16
C ALA A 2 -48.96 -37.24 17.59
N ALA A 3 -49.95 -36.63 18.28
CA ALA A 3 -50.36 -37.05 19.62
C ALA A 3 -50.86 -38.50 19.68
N ALA A 4 -51.60 -38.96 18.66
CA ALA A 4 -52.04 -40.35 18.59
C ALA A 4 -50.85 -41.33 18.47
N LYS A 5 -49.84 -41.00 17.64
CA LYS A 5 -48.62 -41.81 17.51
C LYS A 5 -47.80 -41.81 18.80
N LEU A 6 -47.67 -40.68 19.47
CA LEU A 6 -47.00 -40.58 20.78
C LEU A 6 -47.74 -41.43 21.83
N ASN A 7 -49.07 -41.45 21.78
CA ASN A 7 -49.86 -42.27 22.70
C ASN A 7 -49.67 -43.76 22.44
N THR A 8 -49.64 -44.17 21.16
CA THR A 8 -49.32 -45.56 20.79
C THR A 8 -47.92 -45.95 21.25
N LEU A 9 -46.92 -45.08 21.08
CA LEU A 9 -45.56 -45.31 21.56
C LEU A 9 -45.49 -45.42 23.09
N LEU A 10 -46.18 -44.53 23.81
CA LEU A 10 -46.29 -44.60 25.26
C LEU A 10 -46.99 -45.88 25.71
N GLN A 11 -47.98 -46.38 24.98
CA GLN A 11 -48.64 -47.67 25.26
C GLN A 11 -47.73 -48.86 25.03
N THR A 12 -46.83 -48.82 24.04
CA THR A 12 -45.90 -49.93 23.76
C THR A 12 -44.58 -49.86 24.53
N LYS A 13 -44.16 -48.68 24.99
CA LYS A 13 -42.90 -48.51 25.73
C LYS A 13 -43.02 -49.10 27.13
N VAL A 14 -42.02 -49.87 27.54
CA VAL A 14 -41.84 -50.33 28.91
C VAL A 14 -40.99 -49.28 29.63
N ILE A 15 -41.49 -48.75 30.75
CA ILE A 15 -40.78 -47.77 31.59
C ILE A 15 -40.39 -48.52 32.86
N GLU A 16 -39.10 -48.86 32.98
CA GLU A 16 -38.60 -49.68 34.11
C GLU A 16 -37.84 -48.83 35.15
N SER A 17 -37.40 -47.63 34.76
CA SER A 17 -36.58 -46.75 35.60
C SER A 17 -37.39 -45.59 36.15
N GLN A 18 -37.35 -45.42 37.47
CA GLN A 18 -38.03 -44.34 38.18
C GLN A 18 -37.57 -42.93 37.74
N PRO A 19 -36.26 -42.66 37.56
CA PRO A 19 -35.78 -41.42 36.93
C PRO A 19 -36.30 -41.17 35.50
N GLU A 20 -36.43 -42.22 34.69
CA GLU A 20 -36.98 -42.11 33.31
C GLU A 20 -38.48 -41.76 33.33
N ALA A 21 -39.23 -42.36 34.26
CA ALA A 21 -40.63 -42.02 34.50
C ALA A 21 -40.79 -40.55 34.93
N CYS A 22 -39.94 -40.07 35.85
CA CYS A 22 -39.90 -38.66 36.25
C CYS A 22 -39.56 -37.74 35.07
N TYR A 23 -38.62 -38.13 34.20
CA TYR A 23 -38.26 -37.35 33.02
C TYR A 23 -39.44 -37.19 32.04
N LEU A 24 -40.11 -38.29 31.72
CA LEU A 24 -41.26 -38.26 30.81
C LEU A 24 -42.42 -37.45 31.38
N LEU A 25 -42.70 -37.63 32.68
CA LEU A 25 -43.76 -36.87 33.36
C LEU A 25 -43.42 -35.39 33.47
N GLY A 26 -42.21 -35.03 33.88
CA GLY A 26 -41.79 -33.63 34.02
C GLY A 26 -41.77 -32.87 32.69
N LYS A 27 -41.38 -33.52 31.58
CA LYS A 27 -41.46 -32.89 30.25
C LYS A 27 -42.88 -32.70 29.76
N LEU A 28 -43.77 -33.65 30.03
CA LEU A 28 -45.18 -33.54 29.66
C LEU A 28 -45.94 -32.55 30.54
N GLU A 29 -45.63 -32.52 31.83
CA GLU A 29 -46.22 -31.60 32.79
C GLU A 29 -45.79 -30.15 32.49
N GLY A 30 -44.52 -29.89 32.20
CA GLY A 30 -44.08 -28.53 31.85
C GLY A 30 -44.69 -27.99 30.56
N ILE A 31 -45.26 -28.84 29.71
CA ILE A 31 -46.06 -28.45 28.52
C ILE A 31 -47.55 -28.36 28.90
N LEU A 32 -48.04 -29.26 29.75
CA LEU A 32 -49.40 -29.27 30.25
C LEU A 32 -49.72 -28.00 31.04
N SER A 33 -48.87 -27.59 31.99
CA SER A 33 -49.07 -26.41 32.84
C SER A 33 -49.10 -25.12 32.02
N ARG A 34 -48.18 -24.96 31.05
CA ARG A 34 -48.24 -23.87 30.06
C ARG A 34 -49.53 -23.89 29.24
N SER A 35 -49.99 -25.07 28.82
CA SER A 35 -51.22 -25.19 28.04
C SER A 35 -52.48 -24.84 28.84
N ILE A 36 -52.50 -25.15 30.14
CA ILE A 36 -53.60 -24.81 31.05
C ILE A 36 -53.63 -23.30 31.31
N GLU A 37 -52.47 -22.68 31.57
CA GLU A 37 -52.35 -21.23 31.77
C GLU A 37 -52.77 -20.42 30.53
N GLU A 38 -52.31 -20.85 29.34
CA GLU A 38 -52.59 -20.18 28.07
C GLU A 38 -53.98 -20.53 27.47
N LYS A 39 -54.73 -21.44 28.10
CA LYS A 39 -56.05 -21.95 27.62
C LYS A 39 -56.03 -22.42 26.17
N THR A 40 -54.97 -23.11 25.78
CA THR A 40 -54.74 -23.56 24.41
C THR A 40 -55.43 -24.91 24.12
N GLU A 41 -55.88 -25.12 22.88
CA GLU A 41 -56.49 -26.38 22.43
C GLU A 41 -55.54 -27.60 22.55
N THR A 42 -54.24 -27.36 22.76
CA THR A 42 -53.21 -28.38 22.98
C THR A 42 -53.48 -29.26 24.20
N TYR A 43 -54.18 -28.74 25.21
CA TYR A 43 -54.57 -29.49 26.39
C TYR A 43 -55.39 -30.75 26.04
N SER A 44 -56.30 -30.62 25.06
CA SER A 44 -57.16 -31.72 24.61
C SER A 44 -56.38 -32.90 24.00
N PHE A 45 -55.21 -32.62 23.43
CA PHE A 45 -54.32 -33.62 22.85
C PHE A 45 -53.32 -34.19 23.86
N LEU A 46 -53.03 -33.47 24.95
CA LEU A 46 -52.09 -33.87 26.00
C LEU A 46 -52.74 -34.76 27.07
N ILE A 47 -54.01 -34.55 27.40
CA ILE A 47 -54.70 -35.36 28.42
C ILE A 47 -54.64 -36.86 28.13
N PRO A 48 -54.94 -37.35 26.91
CA PRO A 48 -54.86 -38.78 26.64
C PRO A 48 -53.45 -39.35 26.84
N LEU A 49 -52.41 -38.54 26.59
CA LEU A 49 -51.00 -38.91 26.80
C LEU A 49 -50.66 -38.96 28.29
N VAL A 50 -51.04 -37.92 29.05
CA VAL A 50 -50.79 -37.86 30.49
C VAL A 50 -51.57 -38.92 31.23
N ARG A 51 -52.83 -39.17 30.88
CA ARG A 51 -53.62 -40.28 31.44
C ARG A 51 -52.95 -41.64 31.22
N THR A 52 -52.50 -41.91 29.99
CA THR A 52 -51.83 -43.17 29.65
C THR A 52 -50.50 -43.29 30.38
N LEU A 53 -49.75 -42.20 30.48
CA LEU A 53 -48.47 -42.16 31.20
C LEU A 53 -48.68 -42.36 32.70
N VAL A 54 -49.54 -41.57 33.35
CA VAL A 54 -49.88 -41.65 34.78
C VAL A 54 -50.34 -43.04 35.14
N SER A 55 -51.20 -43.68 34.35
CA SER A 55 -51.63 -45.06 34.59
C SER A 55 -50.49 -46.08 34.58
N LYS A 56 -49.42 -45.85 33.81
CA LYS A 56 -48.27 -46.75 33.74
C LYS A 56 -47.25 -46.50 34.84
N ILE A 57 -47.06 -45.24 35.22
CA ILE A 57 -46.07 -44.83 36.22
C ILE A 57 -46.66 -44.77 37.63
N TYR A 58 -47.97 -45.02 37.80
CA TYR A 58 -48.69 -44.92 39.06
C TYR A 58 -48.07 -45.75 40.19
N GLU A 59 -47.78 -47.03 39.91
CA GLU A 59 -47.11 -47.92 40.87
C GLU A 59 -45.60 -47.63 40.98
N LEU A 60 -44.99 -47.22 39.88
CA LEU A 60 -43.53 -47.05 39.75
C LEU A 60 -43.01 -45.77 40.44
N LEU A 61 -43.86 -44.76 40.58
CA LEU A 61 -43.56 -43.48 41.24
C LEU A 61 -44.27 -43.35 42.60
N PHE A 62 -44.83 -44.45 43.12
CA PHE A 62 -45.56 -44.48 44.39
C PHE A 62 -46.61 -43.37 44.53
N MET A 63 -47.36 -43.11 43.45
CA MET A 63 -48.36 -42.04 43.41
C MET A 63 -49.49 -42.27 44.42
N ASN A 64 -49.73 -43.51 44.82
CA ASN A 64 -50.65 -43.86 45.91
C ASN A 64 -50.26 -43.28 47.28
N LEU A 65 -48.97 -43.01 47.52
CA LEU A 65 -48.47 -42.43 48.78
C LEU A 65 -48.40 -40.91 48.71
N HIS A 66 -48.20 -40.35 47.52
CA HIS A 66 -47.92 -38.93 47.32
C HIS A 66 -49.10 -38.13 46.74
N LEU A 67 -50.06 -38.80 46.09
CA LEU A 67 -51.20 -38.18 45.41
C LEU A 67 -52.53 -38.89 45.77
N PRO A 68 -52.96 -38.90 47.05
CA PRO A 68 -54.22 -39.52 47.48
C PRO A 68 -55.48 -38.94 46.82
N SER A 69 -55.45 -37.69 46.33
CA SER A 69 -56.63 -37.03 45.74
C SER A 69 -56.68 -37.10 44.20
N LEU A 70 -55.81 -37.92 43.58
CA LEU A 70 -55.75 -38.07 42.12
C LEU A 70 -57.09 -38.63 41.56
N PRO A 71 -57.72 -37.96 40.57
CA PRO A 71 -58.95 -38.47 39.97
C PRO A 71 -58.71 -39.82 39.29
N PRO A 72 -59.66 -40.77 39.39
CA PRO A 72 -59.47 -42.12 38.87
C PRO A 72 -59.35 -42.08 37.35
N THR A 73 -58.29 -42.70 36.82
CA THR A 73 -58.01 -42.78 35.37
C THR A 73 -58.95 -43.73 34.62
N ASN A 74 -60.04 -44.20 35.26
CA ASN A 74 -60.94 -45.29 34.83
C ASN A 74 -61.95 -44.91 33.73
N GLY A 75 -61.64 -43.89 32.92
CA GLY A 75 -62.47 -43.51 31.78
C GLY A 75 -63.76 -42.79 32.15
N SER A 76 -63.82 -42.12 33.32
CA SER A 76 -64.95 -41.25 33.64
C SER A 76 -65.08 -40.12 32.60
N PRO A 77 -66.30 -39.74 32.22
CA PRO A 77 -66.54 -38.63 31.29
C PRO A 77 -66.12 -37.27 31.86
N SER A 78 -65.94 -37.16 33.18
CA SER A 78 -65.50 -35.95 33.89
C SER A 78 -63.98 -35.83 34.08
N PHE A 79 -63.20 -36.90 33.82
CA PHE A 79 -61.75 -36.91 34.06
C PHE A 79 -61.01 -35.73 33.40
N PHE A 80 -61.51 -35.26 32.27
CA PHE A 80 -60.95 -34.10 31.56
C PHE A 80 -60.97 -32.82 32.42
N GLU A 81 -62.11 -32.53 33.02
CA GLU A 81 -62.34 -31.32 33.83
C GLU A 81 -61.77 -31.50 35.23
N ASP A 82 -61.97 -32.69 35.83
CA ASP A 82 -61.47 -33.03 37.17
C ASP A 82 -59.93 -33.00 37.22
N PHE A 83 -59.25 -33.50 36.18
CA PHE A 83 -57.78 -33.49 36.11
C PHE A 83 -57.24 -32.09 35.83
N GLN A 84 -57.97 -31.25 35.08
CA GLN A 84 -57.60 -29.86 34.86
C GLN A 84 -57.58 -29.07 36.15
N GLU A 85 -58.63 -29.20 36.96
CA GLU A 85 -58.73 -28.57 38.27
C GLU A 85 -57.70 -29.15 39.26
N TYR A 86 -57.46 -30.46 39.20
CA TYR A 86 -56.45 -31.12 40.02
C TYR A 86 -55.01 -30.70 39.71
N CYS A 87 -54.66 -30.43 38.45
CA CYS A 87 -53.34 -29.92 38.09
C CYS A 87 -53.04 -28.52 38.68
N SER A 88 -54.08 -27.75 39.00
CA SER A 88 -53.96 -26.48 39.71
C SER A 88 -53.94 -26.63 41.24
N SER A 89 -54.08 -27.84 41.78
CA SER A 89 -54.00 -28.10 43.21
C SER A 89 -52.56 -28.04 43.73
N ASP A 90 -52.42 -27.61 44.99
CA ASP A 90 -51.13 -27.58 45.69
C ASP A 90 -50.51 -28.99 45.81
N GLU A 91 -51.34 -30.04 45.87
CA GLU A 91 -50.89 -31.43 45.96
C GLU A 91 -50.11 -31.86 44.70
N TRP A 92 -50.64 -31.56 43.52
CA TRP A 92 -49.98 -31.83 42.24
C TRP A 92 -48.72 -30.99 42.09
N GLN A 93 -48.80 -29.67 42.33
CA GLN A 93 -47.67 -28.76 42.17
C GLN A 93 -46.50 -29.12 43.09
N VAL A 94 -46.77 -29.41 44.37
CA VAL A 94 -45.72 -29.79 45.34
C VAL A 94 -45.05 -31.11 44.97
N TYR A 95 -45.81 -32.08 44.46
CA TYR A 95 -45.25 -33.35 44.00
C TYR A 95 -44.36 -33.16 42.77
N ILE A 96 -44.81 -32.38 41.79
CA ILE A 96 -44.02 -32.08 40.60
C ILE A 96 -42.71 -31.35 40.99
N ASP A 97 -42.81 -30.27 41.76
CA ASP A 97 -41.67 -29.42 42.10
C ASP A 97 -40.64 -30.13 42.99
N LYS A 98 -41.09 -30.91 43.98
CA LYS A 98 -40.18 -31.53 44.95
C LYS A 98 -39.71 -32.91 44.55
N TYR A 99 -40.48 -33.65 43.74
CA TYR A 99 -40.19 -35.04 43.44
C TYR A 99 -39.90 -35.28 41.96
N ILE A 100 -40.68 -34.72 41.04
CA ILE A 100 -40.52 -35.01 39.60
C ILE A 100 -39.40 -34.16 38.98
N ILE A 101 -39.37 -32.85 39.20
CA ILE A 101 -38.38 -31.95 38.59
C ILE A 101 -36.93 -32.28 39.02
N PRO A 102 -36.61 -32.53 40.30
CA PRO A 102 -35.25 -32.86 40.71
C PRO A 102 -34.75 -34.18 40.09
N ASN A 103 -35.61 -35.22 40.09
CA ASN A 103 -35.29 -36.51 39.48
C ASN A 103 -35.18 -36.43 37.95
N MET A 104 -36.01 -35.59 37.30
CA MET A 104 -35.90 -35.30 35.87
C MET A 104 -34.53 -34.67 35.55
N LYS A 105 -34.12 -33.65 36.29
CA LYS A 105 -32.82 -32.99 36.07
C LYS A 105 -31.65 -33.95 36.29
N GLN A 106 -31.73 -34.79 37.31
CA GLN A 106 -30.72 -35.81 37.57
C GLN A 106 -30.63 -36.85 36.45
N TYR A 107 -31.77 -37.25 35.87
CA TYR A 107 -31.80 -38.12 34.70
C TYR A 107 -31.18 -37.44 33.47
N GLU A 108 -31.53 -36.17 33.21
CA GLU A 108 -30.96 -35.41 32.10
C GLU A 108 -29.44 -35.29 32.19
N GLU A 109 -28.94 -34.97 33.38
CA GLU A 109 -27.51 -34.83 33.61
C GLU A 109 -26.80 -36.17 33.50
N ASN A 110 -27.36 -37.27 34.00
CA ASN A 110 -26.70 -38.56 33.91
C ASN A 110 -26.73 -39.16 32.49
N SER A 111 -27.80 -38.93 31.73
CA SER A 111 -27.98 -39.50 30.40
C SER A 111 -27.35 -38.67 29.30
N PHE A 112 -27.41 -37.33 29.38
CA PHE A 112 -26.99 -36.46 28.27
C PHE A 112 -25.67 -35.72 28.52
N ARG A 113 -25.15 -35.65 29.75
CA ARG A 113 -23.91 -34.90 30.03
C ARG A 113 -22.73 -35.43 29.21
N HIS A 114 -22.58 -36.74 29.11
CA HIS A 114 -21.48 -37.33 28.35
C HIS A 114 -21.53 -36.92 26.87
N ASP A 115 -22.70 -37.04 26.24
CA ASP A 115 -22.89 -36.69 24.83
C ASP A 115 -22.69 -35.18 24.59
N GLN A 116 -23.14 -34.34 25.54
CA GLN A 116 -22.93 -32.89 25.48
C GLN A 116 -21.44 -32.53 25.58
N GLU A 117 -20.70 -33.17 26.48
CA GLU A 117 -19.25 -32.99 26.62
C GLU A 117 -18.51 -33.44 25.35
N GLN A 118 -18.85 -34.62 24.81
CA GLN A 118 -18.25 -35.11 23.56
C GLN A 118 -18.55 -34.18 22.38
N MET A 119 -19.78 -33.70 22.28
CA MET A 119 -20.17 -32.74 21.25
C MET A 119 -19.40 -31.41 21.39
N ALA A 120 -19.23 -30.92 22.62
CA ALA A 120 -18.46 -29.70 22.88
C ALA A 120 -16.98 -29.84 22.48
N ILE A 121 -16.36 -30.98 22.81
CA ILE A 121 -14.99 -31.29 22.41
C ILE A 121 -14.89 -31.37 20.88
N TYR A 122 -15.80 -32.11 20.24
CA TYR A 122 -15.83 -32.22 18.78
C TYR A 122 -15.92 -30.86 18.08
N TRP A 123 -16.81 -29.98 18.54
CA TRP A 123 -16.94 -28.64 17.96
C TRP A 123 -15.69 -27.77 18.20
N LYS A 124 -15.07 -27.90 19.36
CA LYS A 124 -13.81 -27.23 19.67
C LYS A 124 -12.70 -27.69 18.70
N ASP A 125 -12.53 -28.99 18.52
CA ASP A 125 -11.52 -29.56 17.63
C ASP A 125 -11.76 -29.16 16.18
N CYS A 126 -13.02 -29.14 15.73
CA CYS A 126 -13.38 -28.65 14.40
C CYS A 126 -13.00 -27.18 14.21
N TYR A 127 -13.24 -26.35 15.23
CA TYR A 127 -12.90 -24.93 15.19
C TYR A 127 -11.38 -24.71 15.17
N GLU A 128 -10.62 -25.41 16.02
CA GLU A 128 -9.15 -25.36 16.00
C GLU A 128 -8.59 -25.81 14.64
N ALA A 129 -9.08 -26.92 14.10
CA ALA A 129 -8.65 -27.41 12.78
C ALA A 129 -8.98 -26.40 11.67
N PHE A 130 -10.15 -25.75 11.73
CA PHE A 130 -10.51 -24.68 10.79
C PHE A 130 -9.52 -23.51 10.87
N MET A 131 -9.23 -23.02 12.08
CA MET A 131 -8.30 -21.91 12.29
C MET A 131 -6.88 -22.23 11.79
N VAL A 132 -6.36 -23.41 12.09
CA VAL A 132 -5.04 -23.86 11.62
C VAL A 132 -4.99 -23.93 10.10
N ASN A 133 -6.02 -24.49 9.46
CA ASN A 133 -6.07 -24.58 8.00
C ASN A 133 -6.20 -23.19 7.35
N MET A 134 -6.95 -22.27 7.97
CA MET A 134 -7.06 -20.89 7.50
C MET A 134 -5.69 -20.19 7.53
N HIS A 135 -4.97 -20.25 8.65
CA HIS A 135 -3.63 -19.67 8.76
C HIS A 135 -2.62 -20.33 7.80
N ARG A 136 -2.69 -21.66 7.62
CA ARG A 136 -1.85 -22.37 6.65
C ARG A 136 -2.08 -21.88 5.23
N ARG A 137 -3.35 -21.77 4.81
CA ARG A 137 -3.72 -21.27 3.48
C ARG A 137 -3.20 -19.85 3.26
N ASP A 138 -3.36 -18.97 4.24
CA ASP A 138 -2.94 -17.57 4.11
C ASP A 138 -1.41 -17.46 4.03
N ARG A 139 -0.68 -18.31 4.77
CA ARG A 139 0.78 -18.45 4.68
C ARG A 139 1.22 -18.93 3.30
N GLU A 140 0.62 -20.00 2.78
CA GLU A 140 0.93 -20.56 1.45
C GLU A 140 0.63 -19.55 0.34
N ARG A 141 -0.46 -18.78 0.46
CA ARG A 141 -0.78 -17.69 -0.47
C ARG A 141 0.29 -16.59 -0.45
N GLY A 142 0.76 -16.21 0.74
CA GLY A 142 1.86 -15.25 0.90
C GLY A 142 3.17 -15.76 0.28
N GLU A 143 3.56 -16.99 0.58
CA GLU A 143 4.76 -17.63 0.03
C GLU A 143 4.68 -17.77 -1.49
N SER A 144 3.52 -18.18 -2.03
CA SER A 144 3.30 -18.28 -3.47
C SER A 144 3.44 -16.91 -4.17
N LYS A 145 2.89 -15.85 -3.57
CA LYS A 145 3.03 -14.48 -4.08
C LYS A 145 4.49 -14.03 -4.11
N LEU A 146 5.24 -14.27 -3.03
CA LEU A 146 6.67 -13.93 -2.97
C LEU A 146 7.48 -14.70 -4.01
N LYS A 147 7.26 -16.02 -4.13
CA LYS A 147 7.92 -16.84 -5.16
C LYS A 147 7.60 -16.34 -6.56
N PHE A 148 6.35 -15.98 -6.85
CA PHE A 148 5.98 -15.44 -8.15
C PHE A 148 6.69 -14.11 -8.44
N GLN A 149 6.77 -13.23 -7.45
CA GLN A 149 7.46 -11.95 -7.58
C GLN A 149 8.96 -12.14 -7.85
N GLU A 150 9.63 -12.99 -7.08
CA GLU A 150 11.06 -13.25 -7.20
C GLU A 150 11.45 -14.00 -8.48
N HIS A 151 10.66 -15.00 -8.88
CA HIS A 151 11.02 -15.89 -9.99
C HIS A 151 10.52 -15.41 -11.36
N PHE A 152 9.48 -14.57 -11.39
CA PHE A 152 8.86 -14.13 -12.66
C PHE A 152 8.88 -12.61 -12.81
N VAL A 153 8.32 -11.88 -11.83
CA VAL A 153 8.12 -10.43 -11.97
C VAL A 153 9.45 -9.68 -11.97
N GLU A 154 10.33 -9.95 -11.00
CA GLU A 154 11.63 -9.29 -10.92
C GLU A 154 12.56 -9.61 -12.09
N PRO A 155 12.74 -10.88 -12.52
CA PRO A 155 13.57 -11.21 -13.67
C PRO A 155 13.04 -10.58 -14.96
N PHE A 156 11.71 -10.61 -15.17
CA PHE A 156 11.09 -9.95 -16.32
C PHE A 156 11.33 -8.43 -16.30
N SER A 157 11.07 -7.79 -15.16
CA SER A 157 11.27 -6.35 -15.01
C SER A 157 12.74 -5.94 -15.16
N ARG A 158 13.67 -6.76 -14.68
CA ARG A 158 15.12 -6.57 -14.87
C ARG A 158 15.48 -6.67 -16.35
N LYS A 159 14.99 -7.69 -17.05
CA LYS A 159 15.24 -7.87 -18.49
C LYS A 159 14.63 -6.74 -19.32
N ALA A 160 13.42 -6.28 -18.98
CA ALA A 160 12.79 -5.13 -19.63
C ALA A 160 13.60 -3.84 -19.45
N ARG A 161 14.11 -3.59 -18.23
CA ARG A 161 15.01 -2.45 -17.97
C ARG A 161 16.30 -2.55 -18.77
N GLN A 162 16.94 -3.72 -18.80
CA GLN A 162 18.16 -3.95 -19.59
C GLN A 162 17.92 -3.73 -21.08
N GLU A 163 16.80 -4.20 -21.62
CA GLU A 163 16.47 -4.03 -23.04
C GLU A 163 16.19 -2.56 -23.38
N ASN A 164 15.48 -1.84 -22.52
CA ASN A 164 15.27 -0.39 -22.68
C ASN A 164 16.59 0.39 -22.63
N LEU A 165 17.51 0.04 -21.72
CA LEU A 165 18.84 0.64 -21.68
C LEU A 165 19.61 0.36 -22.98
N ARG A 166 19.62 -0.89 -23.44
CA ARG A 166 20.27 -1.29 -24.70
C ARG A 166 19.71 -0.50 -25.89
N TYR A 167 18.39 -0.39 -25.99
CA TYR A 167 17.72 0.34 -27.07
C TYR A 167 18.07 1.84 -27.04
N ASN A 168 17.97 2.48 -25.87
CA ASN A 168 18.29 3.89 -25.73
C ASN A 168 19.77 4.18 -26.00
N SER A 169 20.69 3.32 -25.57
CA SER A 169 22.12 3.46 -25.88
C SER A 169 22.38 3.37 -27.38
N MET A 170 21.71 2.46 -28.08
CA MET A 170 21.82 2.35 -29.54
C MET A 170 21.27 3.60 -30.23
N LEU A 171 20.13 4.14 -29.78
CA LEU A 171 19.56 5.37 -30.33
C LEU A 171 20.49 6.57 -30.12
N LYS A 172 21.08 6.71 -28.92
CA LYS A 172 22.08 7.74 -28.63
C LYS A 172 23.31 7.62 -29.52
N GLN A 173 23.82 6.41 -29.73
CA GLN A 173 24.94 6.15 -30.61
C GLN A 173 24.62 6.53 -32.06
N LEU A 174 23.43 6.18 -32.54
CA LEU A 174 22.99 6.53 -33.90
C LEU A 174 22.86 8.04 -34.08
N ASN A 175 22.24 8.75 -33.12
CA ASN A 175 22.15 10.20 -33.15
C ASN A 175 23.53 10.86 -33.12
N SER A 176 24.45 10.38 -32.27
CA SER A 176 25.82 10.87 -32.23
C SER A 176 26.53 10.71 -33.59
N GLN A 177 26.38 9.55 -34.25
CA GLN A 177 26.93 9.33 -35.59
C GLN A 177 26.32 10.26 -36.64
N HIS A 178 25.01 10.49 -36.60
CA HIS A 178 24.34 11.46 -37.49
C HIS A 178 24.85 12.88 -37.26
N THR A 179 24.97 13.31 -36.01
CA THR A 179 25.49 14.64 -35.65
C THR A 179 26.95 14.80 -36.08
N ALA A 180 27.80 13.79 -35.87
CA ALA A 180 29.18 13.80 -36.33
C ALA A 180 29.28 13.90 -37.86
N THR A 181 28.44 13.15 -38.59
CA THR A 181 28.36 13.21 -40.05
C THR A 181 27.92 14.59 -40.52
N LEU A 182 26.89 15.19 -39.90
CA LEU A 182 26.44 16.54 -40.21
C LEU A 182 27.53 17.59 -39.94
N ARG A 183 28.30 17.46 -38.85
CA ARG A 183 29.44 18.33 -38.55
C ARG A 183 30.51 18.23 -39.65
N GLN A 184 30.84 17.03 -40.11
CA GLN A 184 31.79 16.83 -41.22
C GLN A 184 31.27 17.45 -42.54
N TRP A 185 29.99 17.28 -42.85
CA TRP A 185 29.38 17.92 -44.02
C TRP A 185 29.38 19.44 -43.94
N ARG A 186 29.03 20.02 -42.78
CA ARG A 186 29.11 21.47 -42.54
C ARG A 186 30.55 21.97 -42.71
N ALA A 187 31.54 21.27 -42.17
CA ALA A 187 32.94 21.62 -42.32
C ALA A 187 33.41 21.56 -43.79
N ALA A 188 33.03 20.51 -44.53
CA ALA A 188 33.34 20.38 -45.95
C ALA A 188 32.66 21.49 -46.79
N GLN A 189 31.40 21.80 -46.50
CA GLN A 189 30.67 22.89 -47.13
C GLN A 189 31.36 24.24 -46.89
N LEU A 190 31.75 24.52 -45.64
CA LEU A 190 32.48 25.74 -45.28
C LEU A 190 33.84 25.82 -45.97
N TYR A 191 34.58 24.72 -46.04
CA TYR A 191 35.85 24.67 -46.77
C TYR A 191 35.68 25.08 -48.24
N LEU A 192 34.62 24.59 -48.89
CA LEU A 192 34.37 24.86 -50.32
C LEU A 192 33.84 26.28 -50.59
N LEU A 193 32.96 26.79 -49.73
CA LEU A 193 32.22 28.05 -49.95
C LEU A 193 32.79 29.25 -49.19
N SER A 194 33.75 29.07 -48.28
CA SER A 194 34.38 30.18 -47.55
C SER A 194 35.01 31.21 -48.49
N GLU A 195 35.34 32.41 -48.00
CA GLU A 195 35.94 33.49 -48.80
C GLU A 195 37.20 33.05 -49.59
N ARG A 196 37.93 32.06 -49.07
CA ARG A 196 39.14 31.48 -49.69
C ARG A 196 38.89 30.09 -50.30
N GLY A 197 37.65 29.64 -50.33
CA GLY A 197 37.24 28.35 -50.86
C GLY A 197 37.20 28.32 -52.40
N PRO A 198 37.35 27.15 -53.03
CA PRO A 198 37.28 27.01 -54.49
C PRO A 198 35.96 27.46 -55.13
N TRP A 199 34.86 27.49 -54.36
CA TRP A 199 33.52 27.87 -54.81
C TRP A 199 33.00 29.14 -54.11
N SER A 200 33.89 30.07 -53.76
CA SER A 200 33.49 31.31 -53.12
C SER A 200 32.62 32.16 -54.06
N GLU A 201 31.38 32.45 -53.66
CA GLU A 201 30.58 33.51 -54.26
C GLU A 201 30.82 34.81 -53.49
N MET A 202 31.17 35.91 -54.16
CA MET A 202 31.29 37.24 -53.55
C MET A 202 29.92 37.84 -53.21
N LYS A 203 29.18 37.20 -52.31
CA LYS A 203 27.98 37.77 -51.68
C LYS A 203 28.30 38.03 -50.22
N HIS A 204 28.54 39.30 -49.89
CA HIS A 204 28.79 39.76 -48.53
C HIS A 204 27.52 39.66 -47.68
N HIS A 205 27.26 38.48 -47.15
CA HIS A 205 26.29 38.31 -46.06
C HIS A 205 26.96 38.79 -44.76
N PRO A 206 26.22 39.46 -43.85
CA PRO A 206 26.76 39.87 -42.57
C PRO A 206 27.20 38.64 -41.75
N VAL A 207 28.46 38.62 -41.33
CA VAL A 207 29.01 37.56 -40.48
C VAL A 207 28.75 37.91 -39.02
N HIS A 208 27.93 37.11 -38.36
CA HIS A 208 27.67 37.24 -36.93
C HIS A 208 28.69 36.42 -36.13
N TRP A 209 29.14 36.97 -35.00
CA TRP A 209 30.12 36.35 -34.12
C TRP A 209 29.53 36.15 -32.73
N LYS A 210 29.92 35.06 -32.07
CA LYS A 210 29.62 34.81 -30.66
C LYS A 210 30.89 34.47 -29.90
N LEU A 211 30.87 34.65 -28.59
CA LEU A 211 31.95 34.19 -27.72
C LEU A 211 32.01 32.67 -27.77
N SER A 212 33.22 32.14 -27.94
CA SER A 212 33.52 30.71 -27.83
C SER A 212 33.20 30.22 -26.43
N ASN A 213 32.70 28.99 -26.31
CA ASN A 213 32.43 28.37 -25.02
C ASN A 213 33.69 27.84 -24.33
N VAL A 214 34.85 27.92 -24.98
CA VAL A 214 36.15 27.62 -24.38
C VAL A 214 36.59 28.76 -23.45
N GLU A 215 36.75 28.44 -22.18
CA GLU A 215 37.23 29.35 -21.14
C GLU A 215 38.71 29.12 -20.81
N ASN A 216 39.41 30.17 -20.38
CA ASN A 216 40.76 30.04 -19.80
C ASN A 216 40.67 29.71 -18.29
N PHE A 217 41.82 29.51 -17.64
CA PHE A 217 41.88 29.25 -16.19
C PHE A 217 41.24 30.33 -15.31
N SER A 218 40.98 31.53 -15.85
CA SER A 218 40.30 32.64 -15.19
C SER A 218 38.84 32.80 -15.62
N ARG A 219 38.22 31.78 -16.22
CA ARG A 219 36.84 31.78 -16.75
C ARG A 219 36.56 32.87 -17.81
N MET A 220 37.60 33.33 -18.50
CA MET A 220 37.46 34.31 -19.57
C MET A 220 37.25 33.60 -20.91
N LYS A 221 36.20 33.98 -21.64
CA LYS A 221 35.96 33.59 -23.03
C LYS A 221 36.67 34.57 -23.96
N LEU A 222 37.89 34.23 -24.41
CA LEU A 222 38.76 35.15 -25.15
C LEU A 222 38.68 35.02 -26.69
N LYS A 223 37.96 34.01 -27.20
CA LYS A 223 37.90 33.70 -28.63
C LYS A 223 36.50 33.98 -29.17
N LEU A 224 36.42 34.66 -30.30
CA LEU A 224 35.18 34.76 -31.08
C LEU A 224 35.11 33.61 -32.09
N VAL A 225 33.92 33.05 -32.26
CA VAL A 225 33.61 32.04 -33.26
C VAL A 225 32.39 32.49 -34.06
N GLN A 226 32.33 32.12 -35.34
CA GLN A 226 31.23 32.49 -36.20
C GLN A 226 29.93 31.87 -35.68
N ASN A 227 28.88 32.66 -35.59
CA ASN A 227 27.55 32.21 -35.18
C ASN A 227 26.73 31.84 -36.42
N TYR A 228 26.70 30.55 -36.75
CA TYR A 228 25.91 30.03 -37.88
C TYR A 228 24.41 29.99 -37.61
N ASN A 229 24.00 29.95 -36.33
CA ASN A 229 22.61 29.91 -35.89
C ASN A 229 22.16 31.27 -35.36
N PHE A 230 22.68 32.37 -35.93
CA PHE A 230 22.29 33.71 -35.49
C PHE A 230 20.78 33.91 -35.67
N SER A 231 20.10 34.21 -34.57
CA SER A 231 18.72 34.67 -34.56
C SER A 231 18.71 36.09 -34.01
N SER A 232 17.98 36.98 -34.68
CA SER A 232 17.70 38.32 -34.13
C SER A 232 16.77 38.26 -32.91
N HIS A 233 16.25 37.07 -32.57
CA HIS A 233 15.25 36.84 -31.53
C HIS A 233 14.03 37.77 -31.67
N GLN A 234 13.72 38.19 -32.90
CA GLN A 234 12.62 39.09 -33.19
C GLN A 234 11.30 38.46 -32.72
N ASP A 235 11.07 37.19 -33.05
CA ASP A 235 9.92 36.41 -32.58
C ASP A 235 9.74 36.44 -31.05
N ALA A 236 10.84 36.40 -30.29
CA ALA A 236 10.79 36.47 -28.83
C ALA A 236 10.46 37.89 -28.33
N SER A 237 10.99 38.92 -28.99
CA SER A 237 10.61 40.32 -28.70
C SER A 237 9.16 40.59 -29.06
N ASP A 238 8.72 40.07 -30.20
CA ASP A 238 7.36 40.19 -30.72
C ASP A 238 6.36 39.49 -29.78
N LEU A 239 6.70 38.30 -29.28
CA LEU A 239 5.93 37.61 -28.22
C LEU A 239 5.85 38.43 -26.92
N ARG A 240 6.97 38.99 -26.44
CA ARG A 240 6.99 39.84 -25.24
C ARG A 240 6.11 41.08 -25.41
N ASP A 241 6.18 41.69 -26.59
CA ASP A 241 5.52 42.95 -26.91
C ASP A 241 4.08 42.71 -27.45
N ASN A 242 3.61 41.46 -27.45
CA ASN A 242 2.32 40.99 -27.99
C ASN A 242 2.07 41.36 -29.46
N LEU A 243 3.12 41.68 -30.21
CA LEU A 243 3.11 41.95 -31.64
C LEU A 243 3.02 40.61 -32.37
N GLY A 244 1.82 40.24 -32.81
CA GLY A 244 1.55 38.91 -33.40
C GLY A 244 0.28 38.25 -32.86
N VAL A 245 -0.28 38.75 -31.75
CA VAL A 245 -1.62 38.37 -31.25
C VAL A 245 -2.72 39.10 -32.04
N HIS A 246 -2.59 39.15 -33.36
CA HIS A 246 -3.74 39.47 -34.20
C HIS A 246 -4.56 38.20 -34.37
N GLN A 247 -5.53 38.03 -33.46
CA GLN A 247 -6.81 37.30 -33.62
C GLN A 247 -6.91 36.39 -34.87
N ALA A 248 -6.09 35.34 -34.96
CA ALA A 248 -6.41 34.21 -35.81
C ALA A 248 -7.18 33.23 -34.93
N GLN A 249 -8.47 33.04 -35.23
CA GLN A 249 -9.27 31.96 -34.63
C GLN A 249 -8.45 30.66 -34.66
N PRO A 250 -8.24 29.98 -33.51
CA PRO A 250 -7.40 28.80 -33.47
C PRO A 250 -8.09 27.68 -34.26
N SER A 251 -7.61 27.41 -35.47
CA SER A 251 -7.92 26.16 -36.16
C SER A 251 -7.22 25.02 -35.41
N SER A 252 -7.84 23.85 -35.38
CA SER A 252 -7.32 22.65 -34.70
C SER A 252 -5.90 22.25 -35.16
N GLU A 253 -5.47 22.69 -36.34
CA GLU A 253 -4.12 22.51 -36.86
C GLU A 253 -3.07 23.36 -36.11
N SER A 254 -3.43 24.57 -35.70
CA SER A 254 -2.53 25.48 -34.96
C SER A 254 -2.22 24.93 -33.56
N LEU A 255 -3.21 24.33 -32.89
CA LEU A 255 -3.04 23.71 -31.57
C LEU A 255 -2.14 22.47 -31.61
N LEU A 256 -2.23 21.67 -32.68
CA LEU A 256 -1.33 20.52 -32.88
C LEU A 256 0.10 20.97 -33.17
N LEU A 257 0.28 22.02 -33.99
CA LEU A 257 1.60 22.61 -34.27
C LEU A 257 2.22 23.26 -33.03
N GLU A 258 1.41 23.87 -32.16
CA GLU A 258 1.85 24.49 -30.92
C GLU A 258 2.20 23.44 -29.86
N ALA A 259 1.42 22.36 -29.73
CA ALA A 259 1.78 21.21 -28.91
C ALA A 259 3.06 20.51 -29.41
N VAL A 260 3.25 20.38 -30.73
CA VAL A 260 4.49 19.83 -31.32
C VAL A 260 5.68 20.79 -31.15
N LYS A 261 5.47 22.11 -31.17
CA LYS A 261 6.50 23.12 -30.85
C LYS A 261 6.85 23.14 -29.35
N GLN A 262 5.89 22.94 -28.47
CA GLN A 262 6.15 22.85 -27.02
C GLN A 262 6.83 21.54 -26.63
N VAL A 263 6.55 20.43 -27.33
CA VAL A 263 7.29 19.15 -27.17
C VAL A 263 8.68 19.24 -27.78
N LYS A 264 8.84 20.03 -28.85
CA LYS A 264 10.14 20.45 -29.37
C LYS A 264 10.66 21.63 -28.56
N VAL A 265 10.79 21.41 -27.23
CA VAL A 265 11.77 22.15 -26.43
C VAL A 265 13.01 22.18 -27.29
N SER A 266 13.42 23.37 -27.68
CA SER A 266 14.64 23.60 -28.43
C SER A 266 15.74 22.89 -27.66
N ASP A 267 16.13 21.71 -28.13
CA ASP A 267 17.37 21.07 -27.77
C ASP A 267 18.43 22.17 -27.90
N LEU A 268 18.85 22.71 -26.75
CA LEU A 268 20.00 23.59 -26.60
C LEU A 268 21.30 22.81 -26.93
N GLU A 269 21.24 21.84 -27.84
CA GLU A 269 22.30 20.88 -28.14
C GLU A 269 23.38 21.44 -29.06
N ASP A 270 23.23 22.63 -29.64
CA ASP A 270 24.20 23.12 -30.63
C ASP A 270 25.17 24.21 -30.12
N ASP A 271 25.23 24.45 -28.81
CA ASP A 271 26.24 25.35 -28.22
C ASP A 271 27.21 24.71 -27.21
N ILE A 272 27.04 23.45 -26.82
CA ILE A 272 28.15 22.73 -26.21
C ILE A 272 29.03 22.26 -27.38
N LEU A 273 30.10 23.01 -27.62
CA LEU A 273 31.30 22.50 -28.28
C LEU A 273 31.81 21.32 -27.44
N GLU A 274 31.15 20.18 -27.54
CA GLU A 274 31.75 18.90 -27.22
C GLU A 274 32.92 18.77 -28.17
N LEU A 275 34.11 19.05 -27.64
CA LEU A 275 35.36 18.55 -28.16
C LEU A 275 35.17 17.07 -28.52
N PRO A 276 35.93 16.52 -29.48
CA PRO A 276 36.04 15.08 -29.58
C PRO A 276 36.63 14.60 -28.26
N GLU A 277 35.77 14.22 -27.31
CA GLU A 277 36.16 13.31 -26.25
C GLU A 277 36.41 11.99 -26.98
N GLU A 278 37.68 11.77 -27.32
CA GLU A 278 38.14 10.42 -27.57
C GLU A 278 37.65 9.55 -26.40
N ASP A 279 36.90 8.51 -26.76
CA ASP A 279 36.41 7.39 -25.95
C ASP A 279 37.36 7.01 -24.80
N THR A 280 37.27 7.73 -23.68
CA THR A 280 38.00 7.40 -22.44
C THR A 280 37.07 7.25 -21.23
N ALA A 281 35.78 7.59 -21.37
CA ALA A 281 34.78 7.49 -20.32
C ALA A 281 34.25 6.06 -20.05
N ALA A 282 34.72 5.04 -20.78
CA ALA A 282 34.41 3.64 -20.48
C ALA A 282 35.30 3.05 -19.35
N SER A 283 36.33 3.77 -18.89
CA SER A 283 37.32 3.27 -17.91
C SER A 283 37.06 3.69 -16.47
N SER A 284 36.24 4.70 -16.19
CA SER A 284 36.12 5.28 -14.84
C SER A 284 35.05 4.64 -13.94
N ASN A 285 34.17 3.80 -14.49
CA ASN A 285 33.09 3.13 -13.73
C ASN A 285 33.54 1.85 -12.99
N LEU A 286 34.82 1.50 -13.02
CA LEU A 286 35.36 0.31 -12.34
C LEU A 286 35.98 0.62 -10.97
N ASP A 287 36.36 1.88 -10.70
CA ASP A 287 37.08 2.24 -9.47
C ASP A 287 36.18 2.65 -8.29
N GLU A 288 34.87 2.88 -8.49
CA GLU A 288 33.97 3.25 -7.39
C GLU A 288 33.58 2.08 -6.45
N LYS A 289 33.98 0.84 -6.78
CA LYS A 289 33.61 -0.35 -6.00
C LYS A 289 34.60 -0.74 -4.90
N ASP A 290 35.80 -0.16 -4.84
CA ASP A 290 36.84 -0.64 -3.93
C ASP A 290 37.12 0.25 -2.69
N GLU A 291 36.47 1.41 -2.53
CA GLU A 291 36.76 2.32 -1.40
C GLU A 291 35.70 2.40 -0.29
N GLN A 292 34.68 1.54 -0.28
CA GLN A 292 33.62 1.54 0.75
C GLN A 292 34.03 0.96 2.12
N SER A 293 35.33 0.90 2.44
CA SER A 293 35.84 0.28 3.66
C SER A 293 36.76 1.16 4.52
N GLN A 294 36.77 2.49 4.31
CA GLN A 294 37.29 3.42 5.31
C GLN A 294 36.11 4.08 6.03
N LYS A 295 36.02 3.89 7.35
CA LYS A 295 35.02 4.56 8.19
C LYS A 295 35.22 6.07 8.07
N GLU A 296 34.37 6.74 7.30
CA GLU A 296 34.36 8.20 7.21
C GLU A 296 34.14 8.79 8.61
N LYS A 297 35.06 9.64 9.06
CA LYS A 297 34.92 10.37 10.32
C LYS A 297 34.47 11.80 10.01
N LEU A 298 33.38 12.23 10.62
CA LEU A 298 32.91 13.61 10.56
C LEU A 298 33.92 14.54 11.27
N ILE A 299 34.33 15.60 10.59
CA ILE A 299 35.28 16.60 11.08
C ILE A 299 34.56 17.88 11.50
N LEU A 300 33.68 18.40 10.63
CA LEU A 300 32.96 19.66 10.83
C LEU A 300 31.51 19.50 10.36
N SER A 301 30.58 20.11 11.09
CA SER A 301 29.19 20.25 10.69
C SER A 301 28.74 21.65 11.07
N GLU A 302 28.32 22.45 10.09
CA GLU A 302 27.88 23.83 10.29
C GLU A 302 26.62 24.10 9.48
N ASP A 303 25.69 24.87 10.05
CA ASP A 303 24.47 25.29 9.36
C ASP A 303 24.82 26.45 8.39
N CYS A 304 24.37 26.34 7.14
CA CYS A 304 24.72 27.29 6.07
C CYS A 304 23.60 27.42 5.03
N GLU A 305 23.63 28.50 4.26
CA GLU A 305 22.68 28.76 3.18
C GLU A 305 23.39 28.58 1.83
N LEU A 306 22.84 27.72 0.97
CA LEU A 306 23.27 27.62 -0.42
C LEU A 306 22.60 28.73 -1.23
N ILE A 307 23.42 29.58 -1.85
CA ILE A 307 22.95 30.68 -2.68
C ILE A 307 23.05 30.26 -4.15
N THR A 308 21.91 30.18 -4.81
CA THR A 308 21.83 29.99 -6.26
C THR A 308 21.49 31.31 -6.95
N VAL A 309 21.45 31.33 -8.28
CA VAL A 309 21.04 32.51 -9.04
C VAL A 309 19.57 32.87 -8.78
N ILE A 310 18.76 31.89 -8.39
CA ILE A 310 17.29 32.00 -8.30
C ILE A 310 16.86 32.09 -6.83
N ASP A 311 17.35 31.17 -5.99
CA ASP A 311 16.88 30.99 -4.61
C ASP A 311 18.01 30.84 -3.58
N VAL A 312 17.64 31.10 -2.31
CA VAL A 312 18.47 30.90 -1.13
C VAL A 312 17.94 29.70 -0.35
N ILE A 313 18.73 28.62 -0.30
CA ILE A 313 18.31 27.34 0.26
C ILE A 313 19.00 27.13 1.61
N PRO A 314 18.25 27.11 2.74
CA PRO A 314 18.82 26.81 4.04
C PRO A 314 19.20 25.34 4.13
N GLY A 315 20.38 25.04 4.67
CA GLY A 315 20.86 23.67 4.80
C GLY A 315 22.01 23.53 5.80
N ARG A 316 22.70 22.40 5.72
CA ARG A 316 23.84 22.07 6.59
C ARG A 316 24.99 21.52 5.77
N LEU A 317 26.19 22.08 5.98
CA LEU A 317 27.43 21.59 5.40
C LEU A 317 28.12 20.65 6.39
N GLU A 318 28.39 19.42 5.96
CA GLU A 318 29.17 18.45 6.71
C GLU A 318 30.45 18.09 5.95
N ILE A 319 31.59 18.13 6.65
CA ILE A 319 32.90 17.80 6.10
C ILE A 319 33.41 16.55 6.80
N THR A 320 33.66 15.50 6.04
CA THR A 320 34.31 14.27 6.50
C THR A 320 35.77 14.23 6.05
N THR A 321 36.50 13.18 6.45
CA THR A 321 37.90 12.96 6.03
C THR A 321 38.08 12.77 4.52
N GLN A 322 37.01 12.47 3.78
CA GLN A 322 37.07 12.14 2.35
C GLN A 322 36.08 12.96 1.52
N HIS A 323 34.96 13.42 2.10
CA HIS A 323 33.87 14.03 1.36
C HIS A 323 33.35 15.32 2.02
N ILE A 324 32.75 16.19 1.21
CA ILE A 324 31.92 17.30 1.65
C ILE A 324 30.47 16.99 1.25
N TYR A 325 29.57 17.12 2.20
CA TYR A 325 28.14 16.92 2.06
C TYR A 325 27.41 18.23 2.33
N PHE A 326 26.37 18.50 1.55
CA PHE A 326 25.36 19.50 1.88
C PHE A 326 24.00 18.82 1.94
N PHE A 327 23.28 19.08 3.02
CA PHE A 327 21.92 18.60 3.23
C PHE A 327 20.96 19.78 3.19
N ASP A 328 19.97 19.68 2.31
CA ASP A 328 18.89 20.65 2.15
C ASP A 328 17.95 20.57 3.36
N GLY A 329 17.80 21.70 4.07
CA GLY A 329 16.97 21.85 5.26
C GLY A 329 15.57 22.41 4.97
N SER A 330 15.21 22.62 3.71
CA SER A 330 13.89 23.14 3.33
C SER A 330 12.76 22.12 3.59
N ILE A 331 11.65 22.60 4.16
CA ILE A 331 10.47 21.77 4.53
C ILE A 331 9.58 21.53 3.29
N GLU A 332 9.63 22.43 2.32
CA GLU A 332 8.87 22.37 1.07
C GLU A 332 9.74 21.81 -0.04
N LYS A 333 9.83 20.48 -0.12
CA LYS A 333 10.42 19.79 -1.28
C LYS A 333 9.46 19.89 -2.46
N GLU A 334 9.37 21.05 -3.10
CA GLU A 334 8.76 21.12 -4.43
C GLU A 334 9.52 20.16 -5.36
N GLU A 335 8.79 19.21 -5.93
CA GLU A 335 9.26 18.23 -6.94
C GLU A 335 10.32 17.19 -6.52
N GLY A 336 10.43 16.84 -5.23
CA GLY A 336 11.00 15.54 -4.81
C GLY A 336 12.51 15.33 -5.04
N VAL A 337 13.26 16.34 -5.46
CA VAL A 337 14.72 16.34 -5.54
C VAL A 337 15.23 17.51 -4.69
N GLY A 338 15.56 17.27 -3.42
CA GLY A 338 16.25 18.27 -2.60
C GLY A 338 17.64 18.57 -3.17
N PHE A 339 18.21 19.73 -2.84
CA PHE A 339 19.55 20.13 -3.31
C PHE A 339 20.69 19.43 -2.56
N ASP A 340 20.53 18.14 -2.26
CA ASP A 340 21.54 17.35 -1.56
C ASP A 340 22.68 17.00 -2.53
N PHE A 341 23.91 17.37 -2.17
CA PHE A 341 25.08 17.03 -2.97
C PHE A 341 26.23 16.51 -2.11
N LYS A 342 27.04 15.65 -2.74
CA LYS A 342 28.23 15.02 -2.19
C LYS A 342 29.38 15.20 -3.16
N TRP A 343 30.50 15.73 -2.68
CA TRP A 343 31.74 15.79 -3.45
C TRP A 343 32.88 15.12 -2.70
N HIS A 344 33.76 14.46 -3.44
CA HIS A 344 35.02 13.98 -2.89
C HIS A 344 36.00 15.15 -2.77
N LEU A 345 36.83 15.18 -1.73
CA LEU A 345 37.79 16.29 -1.51
C LEU A 345 38.77 16.48 -2.68
N SER A 346 39.06 15.42 -3.45
CA SER A 346 39.89 15.50 -4.67
C SER A 346 39.24 16.27 -5.82
N GLN A 347 37.92 16.46 -5.80
CA GLN A 347 37.19 17.23 -6.80
C GLN A 347 37.29 18.74 -6.54
N ILE A 348 37.76 19.16 -5.37
CA ILE A 348 37.89 20.58 -5.03
C ILE A 348 39.15 21.13 -5.67
N ARG A 349 38.98 22.15 -6.49
CA ARG A 349 40.07 22.86 -7.15
C ARG A 349 40.51 24.07 -6.34
N GLU A 350 39.58 24.96 -6.03
CA GLU A 350 39.86 26.25 -5.38
C GLU A 350 38.74 26.59 -4.40
N ILE A 351 39.09 27.24 -3.29
CA ILE A 351 38.14 27.72 -2.28
C ILE A 351 38.41 29.20 -2.02
N HIS A 352 37.40 30.04 -2.22
CA HIS A 352 37.52 31.48 -2.06
C HIS A 352 36.61 32.01 -0.95
N LEU A 353 37.18 32.80 -0.05
CA LEU A 353 36.39 33.59 0.89
C LEU A 353 35.72 34.75 0.15
N ARG A 354 34.39 34.81 0.24
CA ARG A 354 33.56 35.79 -0.45
C ARG A 354 32.73 36.61 0.53
N ARG A 355 32.05 37.62 -0.02
CA ARG A 355 31.09 38.42 0.71
C ARG A 355 29.70 38.12 0.18
N TYR A 356 28.76 37.88 1.09
CA TYR A 356 27.33 37.84 0.79
C TYR A 356 26.66 39.01 1.49
N ASN A 357 25.85 39.80 0.76
CA ASN A 357 25.24 41.03 1.26
C ASN A 357 26.24 41.96 2.00
N LEU A 358 27.42 42.14 1.39
CA LEU A 358 28.56 42.93 1.92
C LEU A 358 29.20 42.40 3.22
N ARG A 359 28.75 41.25 3.75
CA ARG A 359 29.31 40.60 4.93
C ARG A 359 30.33 39.54 4.51
N ARG A 360 31.50 39.50 5.17
CA ARG A 360 32.53 38.46 4.93
C ARG A 360 32.15 37.17 5.67
N SER A 361 31.10 36.53 5.17
CA SER A 361 30.44 35.35 5.74
C SER A 361 30.26 34.22 4.73
N ALA A 362 30.68 34.40 3.48
CA ALA A 362 30.44 33.42 2.42
C ALA A 362 31.72 32.74 1.92
N LEU A 363 31.54 31.56 1.37
CA LEU A 363 32.56 30.71 0.77
C LEU A 363 32.10 30.33 -0.64
N GLU A 364 33.00 30.41 -1.61
CA GLU A 364 32.76 29.93 -2.97
C GLU A 364 33.73 28.81 -3.27
N ILE A 365 33.20 27.62 -3.50
CA ILE A 365 33.97 26.39 -3.77
C ILE A 365 33.90 26.12 -5.27
N PHE A 366 35.06 25.90 -5.88
CA PHE A 366 35.23 25.59 -7.28
C PHE A 366 35.69 24.15 -7.43
N LEU A 367 34.97 23.37 -8.23
CA LEU A 367 35.28 21.98 -8.52
C LEU A 367 36.13 21.82 -9.79
N THR A 368 36.74 20.65 -9.97
CA THR A 368 37.59 20.31 -11.12
C THR A 368 36.79 20.21 -12.43
N ASP A 369 35.49 19.92 -12.36
CA ASP A 369 34.53 19.90 -13.47
C ASP A 369 34.02 21.31 -13.88
N GLN A 370 34.58 22.37 -13.28
CA GLN A 370 34.20 23.77 -13.47
C GLN A 370 32.85 24.17 -12.85
N THR A 371 32.20 23.30 -12.08
CA THR A 371 31.03 23.66 -11.30
C THR A 371 31.46 24.50 -10.08
N ASN A 372 30.60 25.41 -9.62
CA ASN A 372 30.87 26.21 -8.42
C ASN A 372 29.64 26.31 -7.51
N TYR A 373 29.92 26.37 -6.22
CA TYR A 373 28.89 26.43 -5.18
C TYR A 373 29.19 27.56 -4.22
N PHE A 374 28.18 28.39 -3.97
CA PHE A 374 28.29 29.56 -3.13
C PHE A 374 27.49 29.35 -1.85
N LEU A 375 28.18 29.29 -0.72
CA LEU A 375 27.63 28.99 0.60
C LEU A 375 27.79 30.20 1.50
N ASN A 376 26.74 30.62 2.17
CA ASN A 376 26.76 31.66 3.20
C ASN A 376 26.66 31.05 4.59
N PHE A 377 27.49 31.48 5.52
CA PHE A 377 27.49 31.00 6.91
C PHE A 377 27.05 32.09 7.85
N ASN A 378 26.21 31.75 8.82
CA ASN A 378 25.84 32.70 9.87
C ASN A 378 27.01 32.83 10.84
N LYS A 379 27.73 33.95 10.77
CA LYS A 379 28.71 34.30 11.79
C LYS A 379 27.98 34.63 13.08
N GLU A 380 27.89 33.68 14.01
CA GLU A 380 27.83 34.06 15.42
C GLU A 380 29.19 34.67 15.80
N VAL A 381 29.16 35.91 16.27
CA VAL A 381 30.33 36.53 16.89
C VAL A 381 30.49 35.88 18.26
N GLN A 382 31.45 34.97 18.39
CA GLN A 382 32.09 34.68 19.68
C GLN A 382 33.45 35.40 19.74
#